data_AF-A0A7S2W201-F1
#
_entry.id   AF-A0A7S2W201-F1
#
_cell.length_a   1.000
_cell.length_b   1.000
_cell.length_c   1.000
_cell.angle_alpha   90.00
_cell.angle_beta   90.00
_cell.angle_gamma   90.00
#
_symmetry.space_group_name_H-M   'P 1'
#
loop_
_entity.id
_entity.type
_entity.pdbx_description
1 polymer ?
#
loop_
_entity_poly.entity_id
_entity_poly.type
_entity_poly.pdbx_seq_one_letter_code
_entity_poly.pdbx_strand_id
1 'polypeptide(L)'
;TAAAIGLLESLLTLQIIDEMTKTKGNENREAFGQGLGQFLSGALGGMGGCTTIGQSMMNLHSGGYTRLSSTCAAIFMLLIILVAYPLINLIPVASLAGIMFLVTYFTIEWESAWIILASLLPLKTRKRHGLITKVKRAEVFIMLVVVAVTLILDL
;
A
#
# COMPACT_ATOMS: atom_id res chain seq x y z
N THR A 1 -5.21 -9.13 -13.82
CA THR A 1 -4.34 -8.01 -13.42
C THR A 1 -4.20 -7.92 -11.90
N ALA A 2 -5.30 -7.96 -11.13
CA ALA A 2 -5.29 -7.87 -9.66
C ALA A 2 -4.33 -8.85 -8.95
N ALA A 3 -4.26 -10.11 -9.39
CA ALA A 3 -3.34 -11.10 -8.81
C ALA A 3 -1.86 -10.72 -9.00
N ALA A 4 -1.50 -10.14 -10.15
CA ALA A 4 -0.12 -9.71 -10.41
C ALA A 4 0.26 -8.50 -9.56
N ILE A 5 -0.64 -7.51 -9.44
CA ILE A 5 -0.43 -6.31 -8.60
C ILE A 5 -0.30 -6.71 -7.13
N GLY A 6 -1.20 -7.57 -6.64
CA GLY A 6 -1.17 -8.04 -5.26
C GLY A 6 0.09 -8.83 -4.91
N LEU A 7 0.61 -9.64 -5.84
CA LEU A 7 1.89 -10.35 -5.65
C LEU A 7 3.07 -9.39 -5.66
N LEU A 8 3.10 -8.43 -6.59
CA LEU A 8 4.15 -7.40 -6.63
C LEU A 8 4.20 -6.62 -5.31
N GLU A 9 3.05 -6.20 -4.79
CA GLU A 9 2.97 -5.51 -3.50
C GLU A 9 3.48 -6.40 -2.34
N SER A 10 3.06 -7.67 -2.30
CA SER A 10 3.50 -8.60 -1.24
C SER A 10 5.01 -8.85 -1.29
N LEU A 11 5.59 -8.97 -2.48
CA LEU A 11 7.03 -9.18 -2.65
C LEU A 11 7.85 -7.94 -2.29
N LEU A 12 7.40 -6.74 -2.70
CA LEU A 12 8.02 -5.48 -2.27
C LEU A 12 7.94 -5.32 -0.75
N THR A 13 6.79 -5.67 -0.16
CA THR A 13 6.62 -5.65 1.30
C THR A 13 7.57 -6.63 1.98
N LEU A 14 7.71 -7.86 1.45
CA LEU A 14 8.60 -8.87 2.01
C LEU A 14 10.06 -8.38 2.03
N GLN A 15 10.50 -7.70 0.97
CA GLN A 15 11.85 -7.12 0.91
C GLN A 15 12.07 -6.04 1.96
N ILE A 16 11.09 -5.15 2.16
CA ILE A 16 11.15 -4.10 3.20
C ILE A 16 11.21 -4.74 4.59
N ILE A 17 10.37 -5.75 4.84
CA ILE A 17 10.36 -6.48 6.11
C ILE A 17 11.71 -7.14 6.36
N ASP A 18 12.24 -7.87 5.37
CA ASP A 18 13.52 -8.57 5.46
C ASP A 18 14.67 -7.62 5.80
N GLU A 19 14.67 -6.43 5.22
CA GLU A 19 15.65 -5.38 5.53
C GLU A 19 15.54 -4.92 6.99
N MET A 20 14.32 -4.70 7.50
CA MET A 20 14.08 -4.26 8.87
C MET A 20 14.38 -5.34 9.92
N THR A 21 13.97 -6.58 9.66
CA THR A 21 14.13 -7.70 10.59
C THR A 21 15.49 -8.39 10.45
N LYS A 22 16.29 -8.02 9.43
CA LYS A 22 17.57 -8.64 9.06
C LYS A 22 17.43 -10.15 8.84
N THR A 23 16.30 -10.56 8.28
CA THR A 23 16.00 -11.96 7.93
C THR A 23 15.86 -12.13 6.43
N LYS A 24 15.75 -13.38 5.95
CA LYS A 24 15.45 -13.67 4.56
C LYS A 24 14.15 -14.45 4.44
N GLY A 25 13.15 -13.81 3.86
CA GLY A 25 11.87 -14.35 3.49
C GLY A 25 11.96 -15.27 2.29
N ASN A 26 10.88 -16.01 2.06
CA ASN A 26 10.76 -16.91 0.91
C ASN A 26 9.60 -16.44 0.03
N GLU A 27 9.95 -15.84 -1.11
CA GLU A 27 9.04 -15.28 -2.09
C GLU A 27 8.03 -16.33 -2.63
N ASN A 28 8.48 -17.55 -2.91
CA ASN A 28 7.61 -18.63 -3.39
C ASN A 28 6.57 -19.03 -2.33
N ARG A 29 6.98 -19.04 -1.06
CA ARG A 29 6.09 -19.35 0.06
C ARG A 29 5.08 -18.23 0.28
N GLU A 30 5.49 -16.98 0.07
CA GLU A 30 4.60 -15.82 0.14
C GLU A 30 3.57 -15.86 -0.99
N ALA A 31 4.01 -16.09 -2.23
CA ALA A 31 3.12 -16.19 -3.39
C ALA A 31 2.10 -17.33 -3.24
N PHE A 32 2.54 -18.50 -2.76
CA PHE A 32 1.64 -19.61 -2.49
C PHE A 32 0.68 -19.31 -1.34
N GLY A 33 1.16 -18.69 -0.27
CA GLY A 33 0.34 -18.28 0.88
C GLY A 33 -0.75 -17.28 0.50
N GLN A 34 -0.40 -16.26 -0.27
CA GLN A 34 -1.34 -15.26 -0.77
C GLN A 34 -2.37 -15.87 -1.72
N GLY A 35 -1.94 -16.73 -2.65
CA GLY A 35 -2.84 -17.44 -3.56
C GLY A 35 -3.85 -18.33 -2.82
N LEU A 36 -3.36 -19.10 -1.83
CA LEU A 36 -4.21 -19.95 -0.99
C LEU A 36 -5.19 -19.12 -0.16
N GLY A 37 -4.71 -18.04 0.48
CA GLY A 37 -5.55 -17.16 1.29
C GLY A 37 -6.66 -16.50 0.47
N GLN A 38 -6.34 -16.04 -0.74
CA GLN A 38 -7.29 -15.47 -1.67
C GLN A 38 -8.33 -16.48 -2.16
N PHE A 39 -7.90 -17.71 -2.46
CA PHE A 39 -8.80 -18.80 -2.86
C PHE A 39 -9.79 -19.15 -1.74
N LEU A 40 -9.30 -19.28 -0.51
CA LEU A 40 -10.13 -19.55 0.66
C LEU A 40 -11.08 -18.39 0.96
N SER A 41 -10.61 -17.14 0.85
CA SER A 41 -11.45 -15.95 1.01
C SER A 41 -12.60 -15.95 -0.01
N GLY A 42 -12.29 -16.15 -1.29
CA GLY A 42 -13.31 -16.22 -2.36
C GLY A 42 -14.30 -17.37 -2.19
N ALA A 43 -13.82 -18.55 -1.75
CA ALA A 43 -14.69 -19.70 -1.47
C ALA A 43 -15.69 -19.44 -0.33
N LEU A 44 -15.34 -18.58 0.63
CA LEU A 44 -16.19 -18.16 1.73
C LEU A 44 -17.02 -16.89 1.42
N GLY A 45 -16.97 -16.39 0.19
CA GLY A 45 -17.66 -15.16 -0.23
C GLY A 45 -16.99 -13.87 0.25
N GLY A 46 -15.73 -13.96 0.72
CA GLY A 46 -14.93 -12.83 1.17
C GLY A 46 -14.38 -12.00 0.01
N MET A 47 -14.09 -10.73 0.30
CA MET A 47 -13.40 -9.85 -0.63
C MET A 47 -11.93 -10.26 -0.76
N GLY A 48 -11.40 -10.06 -1.95
CA GLY A 48 -9.98 -10.24 -2.23
C GLY A 48 -9.09 -9.21 -1.53
N GLY A 49 -7.89 -9.62 -1.12
CA GLY A 49 -6.92 -8.75 -0.45
C GLY A 49 -5.47 -9.00 -0.85
N CYS A 50 -4.59 -8.13 -0.36
CA CYS A 50 -3.15 -8.21 -0.51
C CYS A 50 -2.47 -7.90 0.83
N THR A 51 -1.19 -8.25 0.91
CA THR A 51 -0.35 -7.82 2.03
C THR A 51 -0.09 -6.33 1.89
N THR A 52 -0.68 -5.53 2.78
CA THR A 52 -0.49 -4.08 2.78
C THR A 52 0.74 -3.69 3.60
N ILE A 53 1.66 -2.93 2.99
CA ILE A 53 2.89 -2.42 3.63
C ILE A 53 2.56 -1.77 4.99
N GLY A 54 1.58 -0.86 5.02
CA GLY A 54 1.25 -0.10 6.23
C GLY A 54 0.85 -0.97 7.43
N GLN A 55 0.06 -2.03 7.21
CA GLN A 55 -0.35 -2.93 8.29
C GLN A 55 0.81 -3.81 8.77
N SER A 56 1.64 -4.30 7.84
CA SER A 56 2.83 -5.08 8.19
C SER A 56 3.85 -4.28 9.00
N MET A 57 4.08 -3.02 8.61
CA MET A 57 4.98 -2.10 9.31
C MET A 57 4.48 -1.78 10.72
N MET A 58 3.20 -1.50 10.88
CA MET A 58 2.59 -1.26 12.19
C MET A 58 2.70 -2.49 13.10
N ASN A 59 2.51 -3.68 12.53
CA ASN A 59 2.65 -4.93 13.27
C ASN A 59 4.09 -5.16 13.75
N LEU A 60 5.09 -4.88 12.91
CA LEU A 60 6.50 -4.96 13.27
C LEU A 60 6.90 -3.94 14.34
N HIS A 61 6.46 -2.69 14.21
CA HIS A 61 6.69 -1.66 15.22
C HIS A 61 6.04 -2.01 16.58
N SER A 62 4.97 -2.79 16.55
CA SER A 62 4.31 -3.32 17.76
C SER A 62 5.03 -4.55 18.34
N GLY A 63 6.15 -4.99 17.76
CA GLY A 63 6.94 -6.15 18.21
C GLY A 63 6.49 -7.49 17.61
N GLY A 64 5.60 -7.50 16.62
CA GLY A 64 5.07 -8.68 15.96
C GLY A 64 6.01 -9.29 14.91
N TYR A 65 7.06 -10.00 15.33
CA TYR A 65 8.05 -10.60 14.41
C TYR A 65 7.71 -12.04 13.97
N THR A 66 6.68 -12.66 14.55
CA THR A 66 6.33 -14.06 14.28
C THR A 66 5.00 -14.17 13.57
N ARG A 67 4.80 -15.28 12.84
CA ARG A 67 3.54 -15.61 12.15
C ARG A 67 2.33 -15.72 13.09
N LEU A 68 2.57 -15.94 14.38
CA LEU A 68 1.50 -15.96 15.37
C LEU A 68 0.83 -14.59 15.50
N SER A 69 1.57 -13.50 15.28
CA SER A 69 1.04 -12.14 15.38
C SER A 69 -0.07 -11.87 14.36
N SER A 70 0.12 -12.25 13.09
CA SER A 70 -0.90 -12.08 12.06
C SER A 70 -2.09 -13.04 12.23
N THR A 71 -1.85 -14.28 12.66
CA THR A 71 -2.92 -15.23 12.99
C THR A 71 -3.79 -14.72 14.14
N CYS A 72 -3.16 -14.21 15.21
CA CYS A 72 -3.89 -13.62 16.33
C CYS A 72 -4.68 -12.39 15.90
N ALA A 73 -4.10 -11.51 15.05
CA ALA A 73 -4.81 -10.35 14.52
C ALA A 73 -6.06 -10.75 13.70
N ALA A 74 -5.95 -11.77 12.85
CA ALA A 74 -7.07 -12.28 12.06
C ALA A 74 -8.18 -12.89 12.94
N ILE A 75 -7.82 -13.69 13.96
CA ILE A 75 -8.77 -14.26 14.92
C ILE A 75 -9.46 -13.14 15.72
N PHE A 76 -8.70 -12.16 16.18
CA PHE A 76 -9.23 -11.05 16.95
C PHE A 76 -10.19 -10.20 16.11
N MET A 77 -9.85 -9.92 14.85
CA MET A 77 -10.75 -9.26 13.90
C MET A 77 -12.04 -10.06 13.68
N LEU A 78 -11.96 -11.38 13.51
CA LEU A 78 -13.13 -12.23 13.37
C LEU A 78 -14.04 -12.15 14.61
N LEU A 79 -13.46 -12.20 15.81
CA LEU A 79 -14.20 -12.08 17.07
C LEU A 79 -14.84 -10.70 17.24
N ILE A 80 -14.12 -9.62 16.92
CA ILE A 80 -14.67 -8.25 16.95
C ILE A 80 -15.84 -8.16 16.00
N ILE A 81 -15.73 -8.64 14.77
CA ILE A 81 -16.82 -8.55 13.79
C ILE A 81 -18.05 -9.32 14.29
N LEU A 82 -17.86 -10.52 14.87
CA LEU A 82 -18.97 -11.34 15.36
C LEU A 82 -19.68 -10.73 16.58
N VAL A 83 -18.91 -10.19 17.54
CA VAL A 83 -19.45 -9.66 18.81
C VAL A 83 -19.90 -8.21 18.68
N ALA A 84 -19.11 -7.37 18.00
CA ALA A 84 -19.33 -5.94 17.87
C ALA A 84 -20.16 -5.55 16.63
N TYR A 85 -20.71 -6.51 15.89
CA TYR A 85 -21.64 -6.27 14.78
C TYR A 85 -22.70 -5.17 15.06
N PRO A 86 -23.43 -5.14 16.20
CA PRO A 86 -24.42 -4.10 16.45
C PRO A 86 -23.81 -2.70 16.59
N LEU A 87 -22.57 -2.59 17.08
CA LEU A 87 -21.86 -1.32 17.17
C LEU A 87 -21.35 -0.87 15.80
N ILE A 88 -20.88 -1.80 14.97
CA ILE A 88 -20.38 -1.51 13.61
C ILE A 88 -21.48 -0.88 12.76
N ASN A 89 -22.74 -1.32 12.91
CA ASN A 89 -23.88 -0.75 12.19
C ASN A 89 -24.24 0.70 12.59
N LEU A 90 -23.70 1.21 13.69
CA LEU A 90 -23.87 2.61 14.10
C LEU A 90 -22.83 3.53 13.47
N ILE A 91 -21.79 3.00 12.82
CA ILE A 91 -20.71 3.81 12.25
C ILE A 91 -21.27 4.58 11.04
N PRO A 92 -21.29 5.93 11.08
CA PRO A 92 -21.81 6.70 9.97
C PRO A 92 -20.88 6.61 8.77
N VAL A 93 -21.47 6.47 7.58
CA VAL A 93 -20.72 6.39 6.30
C VAL A 93 -19.85 7.64 6.09
N ALA A 94 -20.26 8.79 6.64
CA ALA A 94 -19.48 10.02 6.61
C ALA A 94 -18.11 9.89 7.30
N SER A 95 -18.01 9.15 8.41
CA SER A 95 -16.72 8.92 9.08
C SER A 95 -15.81 8.03 8.24
N LEU A 96 -16.37 7.01 7.57
CA LEU A 96 -15.60 6.16 6.66
C LEU A 96 -15.07 6.95 5.46
N ALA A 97 -15.87 7.86 4.90
CA ALA A 97 -15.42 8.77 3.85
C ALA A 97 -14.27 9.67 4.32
N GLY A 98 -14.36 10.21 5.54
CA GLY A 98 -13.28 11.00 6.15
C GLY A 98 -11.97 10.20 6.30
N ILE A 99 -12.05 8.94 6.70
CA ILE A 99 -10.88 8.05 6.78
C ILE A 99 -10.28 7.84 5.38
N MET A 100 -11.10 7.67 4.33
CA MET A 100 -10.60 7.53 2.96
C MET A 100 -9.84 8.78 2.49
N PHE A 101 -10.33 9.99 2.78
CA PHE A 101 -9.59 11.22 2.48
C PHE A 101 -8.24 11.27 3.19
N LEU A 102 -8.21 10.87 4.47
CA LEU A 102 -6.98 10.83 5.26
C LEU A 102 -5.99 9.80 4.70
N VAL A 103 -6.45 8.62 4.31
CA VAL A 103 -5.60 7.59 3.67
C VAL A 103 -5.04 8.11 2.36
N THR A 104 -5.86 8.71 1.49
CA THR A 104 -5.39 9.32 0.23
C THR A 104 -4.32 10.38 0.48
N TYR A 105 -4.49 11.22 1.50
CA TYR A 105 -3.48 12.22 1.87
C TYR A 105 -2.14 11.58 2.25
N PHE A 106 -2.17 10.44 2.97
CA PHE A 106 -0.95 9.72 3.35
C PHE A 106 -0.33 8.90 2.21
N THR A 107 -1.13 8.46 1.24
CA THR A 107 -0.63 7.68 0.09
C THR A 107 0.13 8.55 -0.91
N ILE A 108 -0.11 9.86 -0.94
CA ILE A 108 0.54 10.71 -1.93
C ILE A 108 1.93 11.16 -1.46
N GLU A 109 2.95 10.87 -2.27
CA GLU A 109 4.30 11.39 -2.09
C GLU A 109 4.38 12.87 -2.51
N TRP A 110 4.17 13.78 -1.56
CA TRP A 110 4.23 15.22 -1.83
C TRP A 110 5.57 15.72 -2.36
N GLU A 111 6.67 15.08 -1.97
CA GLU A 111 8.01 15.37 -2.52
C GLU A 111 8.07 15.08 -4.03
N SER A 112 7.53 13.94 -4.48
CA SER A 112 7.47 13.56 -5.89
C SER A 112 6.61 14.53 -6.70
N ALA A 113 5.48 14.98 -6.15
CA ALA A 113 4.64 16.01 -6.76
C ALA A 113 5.38 17.35 -6.93
N TRP A 114 6.12 17.78 -5.90
CA TRP A 114 6.92 19.01 -5.96
C TRP A 114 8.05 18.92 -6.99
N ILE A 115 8.72 17.76 -7.10
CA ILE A 115 9.80 17.53 -8.07
C ILE A 115 9.29 17.59 -9.51
N ILE A 116 8.12 17.01 -9.79
CA ILE A 116 7.49 17.07 -11.11
C ILE A 116 7.13 18.52 -11.46
N LEU A 117 6.53 19.26 -10.52
CA LEU A 117 6.19 20.67 -10.69
C LEU A 117 7.44 21.54 -10.92
N ALA A 118 8.50 21.30 -10.16
CA ALA A 118 9.78 21.98 -10.33
C ALA A 118 10.48 21.63 -11.65
N SER A 119 10.22 20.46 -12.23
CA SER A 119 10.73 20.04 -13.55
C SER A 119 10.01 20.71 -14.71
N LEU A 120 8.75 21.12 -14.52
CA LEU A 120 7.96 21.93 -15.48
C LEU A 120 8.40 23.39 -15.53
N LEU A 121 9.19 23.88 -14.55
CA LEU A 121 9.70 25.26 -14.55
C LEU A 121 10.84 25.50 -15.56
N PRO A 122 10.90 26.69 -16.19
CA PRO A 122 11.97 27.05 -17.13
C PRO A 122 13.35 27.06 -16.46
N LEU A 123 14.35 26.56 -17.19
CA LEU A 123 15.73 26.34 -16.73
C LEU A 123 16.40 27.57 -16.11
N LYS A 124 16.00 28.79 -16.50
CA LYS A 124 16.51 30.06 -15.95
C LYS A 124 16.16 30.24 -14.47
N THR A 125 14.95 29.85 -14.04
CA THR A 125 14.49 29.97 -12.66
C THR A 125 15.05 28.83 -11.79
N ARG A 126 15.21 27.63 -12.36
CA ARG A 126 15.78 26.44 -11.70
C ARG A 126 17.23 26.63 -11.24
N LYS A 127 18.07 27.30 -12.05
CA LYS A 127 19.45 27.67 -11.66
C LYS A 127 19.50 28.77 -10.59
N ARG A 128 18.50 29.67 -10.55
CA ARG A 128 18.44 30.78 -9.59
C ARG A 128 18.13 30.33 -8.16
N HIS A 129 17.39 29.23 -7.99
CA HIS A 129 17.01 28.68 -6.69
C HIS A 129 17.81 27.43 -6.28
N GLY A 130 18.90 27.09 -6.97
CA GLY A 130 19.77 25.97 -6.57
C GLY A 130 19.15 24.57 -6.65
N LEU A 131 17.95 24.43 -7.24
CA LEU A 131 17.18 23.18 -7.34
C LEU A 131 17.70 22.31 -8.49
N ILE A 132 18.89 21.72 -8.34
CA ILE A 132 19.39 20.67 -9.24
C ILE A 132 18.95 19.32 -8.69
N THR A 133 17.67 19.00 -8.87
CA THR A 133 17.19 17.62 -8.69
C THR A 133 17.80 16.71 -9.76
N LYS A 134 18.32 15.55 -9.35
CA LYS A 134 19.05 14.57 -10.19
C LYS A 134 18.15 13.77 -11.15
N VAL A 135 16.87 14.15 -11.26
CA VAL A 135 15.83 13.41 -12.00
C VAL A 135 15.90 13.76 -13.48
N LYS A 136 15.95 12.73 -14.33
CA LYS A 136 15.98 12.91 -15.80
C LYS A 136 14.59 13.28 -16.29
N ARG A 137 14.51 14.07 -17.37
CA ARG A 137 13.22 14.43 -18.00
C ARG A 137 12.42 13.20 -18.45
N ALA A 138 13.11 12.11 -18.82
CA ALA A 138 12.49 10.84 -19.16
C ALA A 138 11.76 10.19 -17.97
N GLU A 139 12.30 10.28 -16.75
CA GLU A 139 11.68 9.71 -15.54
C GLU A 139 10.39 10.45 -15.19
N VAL A 140 10.39 11.79 -15.29
CA VAL A 140 9.19 12.60 -15.11
C VAL A 140 8.12 12.27 -16.16
N PHE A 141 8.52 12.07 -17.41
CA PHE A 141 7.60 11.66 -18.47
C PHE A 141 6.98 10.29 -18.18
N ILE A 142 7.78 9.31 -17.76
CA ILE A 142 7.29 7.97 -17.41
C ILE A 142 6.28 8.06 -16.25
N MET A 143 6.59 8.81 -15.19
CA MET A 143 5.66 9.00 -14.05
C MET A 143 4.33 9.62 -14.50
N LEU A 144 4.37 10.68 -15.30
CA LEU A 144 3.16 11.33 -15.81
C LEU A 144 2.33 10.41 -16.71
N VAL A 145 2.99 9.64 -17.58
CA VAL A 145 2.31 8.66 -18.44
C VAL A 145 1.66 7.57 -17.59
N VAL A 146 2.36 7.01 -16.60
CA VAL A 146 1.79 5.99 -15.70
C VAL A 146 0.59 6.55 -14.96
N VAL A 147 0.70 7.74 -14.36
CA VAL A 147 -0.43 8.39 -13.66
C VAL A 147 -1.62 8.64 -14.59
N ALA A 148 -1.38 9.17 -15.80
CA ALA A 148 -2.45 9.44 -16.75
C ALA A 148 -3.12 8.14 -17.25
N VAL A 149 -2.33 7.11 -17.55
CA VAL A 149 -2.85 5.80 -17.98
C VAL A 149 -3.66 5.17 -16.86
N THR A 150 -3.17 5.17 -15.62
CA THR A 150 -3.91 4.64 -14.46
C THR A 150 -5.24 5.40 -14.29
N LEU A 151 -5.22 6.73 -14.31
CA LEU A 151 -6.45 7.53 -14.19
C LEU A 151 -7.44 7.27 -15.32
N ILE A 152 -6.99 7.07 -16.55
CA ILE A 152 -7.87 6.79 -17.70
C ILE A 152 -8.44 5.37 -17.63
N LEU A 153 -7.65 4.40 -17.13
CA LEU A 153 -8.09 3.01 -17.02
C LEU A 153 -9.04 2.77 -15.84
N ASP A 154 -8.94 3.56 -14.78
CA ASP A 154 -9.77 3.46 -13.57
C ASP A 154 -11.01 4.39 -13.58
N LEU A 155 -11.16 5.30 -14.56
CA LEU A 155 -12.31 6.20 -14.74
C LEU A 155 -13.44 5.55 -15.56
#